data_AF-A0A970F5R1-F1
#
_entry.id   AF-A0A970F5R1-F1
#
_cell.length_a   1.000
_cell.length_b   1.000
_cell.length_c   1.000
_cell.angle_alpha   90.00
_cell.angle_beta   90.00
_cell.angle_gamma   90.00
#
_symmetry.space_group_name_H-M   'P 1'
#
loop_
_entity.id
_entity.type
_entity.pdbx_description
1 polymer ?
#
loop_
_entity_poly.entity_id
_entity_poly.type
_entity_poly.pdbx_seq_one_letter_code
_entity_poly.pdbx_strand_id
1 'polypeptide(L)'
;MKWIGLLCTLFFISACQTKPTTPTTTQSSTSSQTQTSSSSQATTTSQTTSSTMSSSEVATQDQANLVGTWQQPNQQLTVDALGNWQLTGNINSSGTLTVAADFEQTKMVKLYGFNSNIAGIGTYFIAKLNDDSSKMNFGYLGTFTRTGPSAEVLSPTIYQPAYLTEAIDFSNHIIGTWTLTEGIEFRDTRNFNPDGSLDIFSDGRGEALTGQYSVNYLSDTRLELTMTYDETGNSFTSTYTIIDGVMREEGFEDYKWTRNMVPTLP
;
A
#
# COMPACT_ATOMS: atom_id res chain seq x y z
N MET A 1 -26.02 54.13 -9.29
CA MET A 1 -24.59 54.21 -9.69
C MET A 1 -23.72 54.43 -8.46
N LYS A 2 -22.83 53.49 -8.17
CA LYS A 2 -21.51 53.73 -7.55
C LYS A 2 -20.72 52.42 -7.66
N TRP A 3 -19.73 52.40 -8.56
CA TRP A 3 -18.73 51.33 -8.63
C TRP A 3 -17.93 51.28 -7.33
N ILE A 4 -17.59 50.08 -6.87
CA ILE A 4 -16.44 49.84 -6.00
C ILE A 4 -15.51 48.93 -6.81
N GLY A 5 -14.27 49.39 -6.99
CA GLY A 5 -13.33 48.81 -7.95
C GLY A 5 -12.68 47.53 -7.45
N LEU A 6 -12.54 46.59 -8.38
CA LEU A 6 -11.67 45.43 -8.28
C LEU A 6 -10.21 45.89 -8.14
N LEU A 7 -9.48 45.42 -7.12
CA LEU A 7 -8.05 45.69 -6.96
C LEU A 7 -7.24 44.40 -7.12
N CYS A 8 -6.89 44.06 -8.36
CA CYS A 8 -5.94 42.99 -8.65
C CYS A 8 -4.52 43.44 -8.28
N THR A 9 -3.91 42.81 -7.28
CA THR A 9 -2.47 42.92 -7.01
C THR A 9 -1.72 41.73 -7.58
N LEU A 10 -1.11 41.90 -8.76
CA LEU A 10 -0.08 40.98 -9.25
C LEU A 10 1.21 41.17 -8.44
N PHE A 11 1.76 40.08 -7.91
CA PHE A 11 3.13 40.04 -7.41
C PHE A 11 4.04 39.35 -8.44
N PHE A 12 4.96 40.11 -9.02
CA PHE A 12 6.12 39.56 -9.73
C PHE A 12 7.24 39.31 -8.72
N ILE A 13 7.79 38.09 -8.70
CA ILE A 13 9.06 37.81 -8.02
C ILE A 13 9.99 37.17 -9.06
N SER A 14 11.17 37.76 -9.25
CA SER A 14 12.11 37.34 -10.29
C SER A 14 12.92 36.12 -9.88
N ALA A 15 13.20 35.25 -10.85
CA ALA A 15 14.03 34.06 -10.65
C ALA A 15 15.50 34.41 -10.36
N CYS A 16 16.13 33.66 -9.46
CA CYS A 16 17.58 33.51 -9.38
C CYS A 16 17.95 32.06 -9.67
N GLN A 17 18.50 31.80 -10.86
CA GLN A 17 19.07 30.51 -11.21
C GLN A 17 20.48 30.40 -10.63
N THR A 18 20.80 29.29 -9.97
CA THR A 18 22.19 28.94 -9.62
C THR A 18 22.61 27.68 -10.36
N LYS A 19 23.81 27.74 -10.95
CA LYS A 19 24.35 26.77 -11.91
C LYS A 19 24.97 25.57 -11.18
N PRO A 20 24.74 24.31 -11.60
CA PRO A 20 25.41 23.15 -11.02
C PRO A 20 26.91 23.14 -11.33
N THR A 21 27.73 22.73 -10.37
CA THR A 21 29.19 22.60 -10.52
C THR A 21 29.61 21.14 -10.34
N THR A 22 30.21 20.56 -11.38
CA THR A 22 30.75 19.20 -11.39
C THR A 22 32.19 19.18 -10.89
N PRO A 23 32.56 18.38 -9.88
CA PRO A 23 33.96 18.09 -9.57
C PRO A 23 34.50 17.01 -10.53
N THR A 24 35.70 17.26 -11.07
CA THR A 24 36.34 16.45 -12.11
C THR A 24 37.08 15.23 -11.55
N THR A 25 37.01 14.11 -12.27
CA THR A 25 37.77 12.88 -11.99
C THR A 25 39.27 13.13 -11.97
N THR A 26 39.99 12.61 -10.96
CA THR A 26 41.46 12.48 -11.01
C THR A 26 41.84 11.01 -11.07
N GLN A 27 42.47 10.61 -12.16
CA GLN A 27 42.94 9.27 -12.43
C GLN A 27 44.47 9.25 -12.29
N SER A 28 45.00 8.46 -11.36
CA SER A 28 46.44 8.24 -11.22
C SER A 28 46.73 6.75 -11.18
N SER A 29 47.34 6.26 -12.26
CA SER A 29 47.92 4.92 -12.32
C SER A 29 49.35 4.93 -11.79
N THR A 30 49.75 3.90 -11.05
CA THR A 30 51.16 3.54 -10.92
C THR A 30 51.28 2.02 -10.80
N SER A 31 51.85 1.41 -11.81
CA SER A 31 52.26 0.00 -11.80
C SER A 31 53.61 -0.14 -11.10
N SER A 32 53.80 -1.21 -10.33
CA SER A 32 55.11 -1.67 -9.90
C SER A 32 55.09 -3.18 -9.70
N GLN A 33 55.82 -3.89 -10.54
CA GLN A 33 56.10 -5.32 -10.38
C GLN A 33 57.32 -5.48 -9.46
N THR A 34 57.34 -6.50 -8.61
CA THR A 34 58.59 -6.99 -8.03
C THR A 34 58.56 -8.50 -7.79
N GLN A 35 59.59 -9.16 -8.32
CA GLN A 35 59.91 -10.60 -8.29
C GLN A 35 61.19 -10.80 -7.46
N THR A 36 61.43 -11.88 -6.72
CA THR A 36 60.61 -13.03 -6.25
C THR A 36 61.31 -13.61 -5.02
N SER A 37 60.67 -14.41 -4.16
CA SER A 37 61.31 -15.62 -3.58
C SER A 37 60.35 -16.60 -2.91
N SER A 38 60.73 -17.88 -2.96
CA SER A 38 59.94 -19.06 -2.60
C SER A 38 60.22 -19.61 -1.20
N SER A 39 59.21 -20.20 -0.56
CA SER A 39 59.38 -21.28 0.43
C SER A 39 58.25 -22.31 0.31
N SER A 40 58.59 -23.60 0.47
CA SER A 40 57.79 -24.74 0.01
C SER A 40 56.84 -25.34 1.07
N GLN A 41 55.86 -26.13 0.60
CA GLN A 41 55.02 -27.11 1.33
C GLN A 41 54.03 -26.49 2.36
N ALA A 42 52.74 -26.83 2.38
CA ALA A 42 52.18 -28.18 2.27
C ALA A 42 50.80 -28.23 1.59
N THR A 43 50.49 -29.35 0.94
CA THR A 43 49.21 -29.57 0.27
C THR A 43 48.17 -30.10 1.24
N THR A 44 47.21 -29.26 1.64
CA THR A 44 45.93 -29.71 2.21
C THR A 44 44.81 -29.29 1.28
N THR A 45 44.29 -30.25 0.51
CA THR A 45 43.05 -30.10 -0.25
C THR A 45 41.88 -29.92 0.70
N SER A 46 41.55 -28.66 1.00
CA SER A 46 40.26 -28.30 1.60
C SER A 46 39.15 -28.60 0.59
N GLN A 47 38.66 -29.83 0.67
CA GLN A 47 37.47 -30.28 -0.02
C GLN A 47 36.32 -29.36 0.40
N THR A 48 35.96 -28.43 -0.50
CA THR A 48 34.80 -27.57 -0.28
C THR A 48 33.58 -28.46 -0.36
N THR A 49 33.09 -28.93 0.78
CA THR A 49 31.73 -29.44 0.90
C THR A 49 30.81 -28.31 0.52
N SER A 50 30.35 -28.32 -0.74
CA SER A 50 29.19 -27.56 -1.16
C SER A 50 28.05 -27.97 -0.23
N SER A 51 27.79 -27.14 0.78
CA SER A 51 26.56 -27.21 1.52
C SER A 51 25.46 -26.95 0.51
N THR A 52 24.84 -28.01 0.03
CA THR A 52 23.52 -27.94 -0.57
C THR A 52 22.69 -27.13 0.41
N MET A 53 22.37 -25.89 0.04
CA MET A 53 21.25 -25.22 0.68
C MET A 53 20.05 -26.07 0.31
N SER A 54 19.69 -27.01 1.20
CA SER A 54 18.30 -27.38 1.34
C SER A 54 17.60 -26.08 1.60
N SER A 55 17.03 -25.51 0.54
CA SER A 55 15.85 -24.70 0.64
C SER A 55 14.90 -25.54 1.46
N SER A 56 14.80 -25.28 2.75
CA SER A 56 13.68 -25.78 3.52
C SER A 56 12.45 -25.35 2.75
N GLU A 57 11.68 -26.32 2.25
CA GLU A 57 10.31 -26.05 1.85
C GLU A 57 9.65 -25.49 3.10
N VAL A 58 9.55 -24.17 3.18
CA VAL A 58 8.73 -23.49 4.16
C VAL A 58 7.35 -24.06 3.94
N ALA A 59 6.85 -24.81 4.92
CA ALA A 59 5.59 -25.51 4.77
C ALA A 59 4.53 -24.51 4.31
N THR A 60 4.04 -24.67 3.09
CA THR A 60 3.06 -23.78 2.44
C THR A 60 1.66 -23.93 3.04
N GLN A 61 1.60 -24.36 4.30
CA GLN A 61 0.44 -24.82 5.04
C GLN A 61 0.12 -23.89 6.23
N ASP A 62 1.09 -23.09 6.69
CA ASP A 62 0.93 -22.18 7.85
C ASP A 62 0.81 -20.69 7.49
N GLN A 63 1.16 -20.29 6.25
CA GLN A 63 0.95 -18.91 5.78
C GLN A 63 -0.36 -18.77 5.03
N ALA A 64 -1.10 -17.70 5.30
CA ALA A 64 -2.23 -17.28 4.47
C ALA A 64 -1.80 -17.14 3.00
N ASN A 65 -2.28 -18.02 2.13
CA ASN A 65 -1.98 -17.96 0.71
C ASN A 65 -3.15 -17.36 -0.08
N LEU A 66 -2.97 -16.20 -0.73
CA LEU A 66 -4.03 -15.58 -1.54
C LEU A 66 -4.14 -16.17 -2.96
N VAL A 67 -3.08 -16.78 -3.49
CA VAL A 67 -3.02 -17.29 -4.87
C VAL A 67 -3.97 -18.48 -5.03
N GLY A 68 -4.75 -18.49 -6.11
CA GLY A 68 -5.69 -19.56 -6.47
C GLY A 68 -7.03 -19.03 -6.95
N THR A 69 -7.97 -19.95 -7.15
CA THR A 69 -9.38 -19.65 -7.46
C THR A 69 -10.23 -19.78 -6.20
N TRP A 70 -11.09 -18.80 -5.99
CA TRP A 70 -11.94 -18.60 -4.82
C TRP A 70 -13.38 -18.42 -5.28
N GLN A 71 -14.32 -19.13 -4.69
CA GLN A 71 -15.69 -19.18 -5.16
C GLN A 71 -16.70 -19.00 -4.04
N GLN A 72 -17.78 -18.29 -4.35
CA GLN A 72 -19.01 -18.17 -3.58
C GLN A 72 -20.20 -18.27 -4.56
N PRO A 73 -21.47 -18.40 -4.11
CA PRO A 73 -22.58 -18.77 -4.99
C PRO A 73 -22.78 -17.91 -6.25
N ASN A 74 -22.46 -16.61 -6.18
CA ASN A 74 -22.70 -15.66 -7.29
C ASN A 74 -21.44 -14.98 -7.82
N GLN A 75 -20.25 -15.34 -7.31
CA GLN A 75 -18.98 -14.68 -7.66
C GLN A 75 -17.80 -15.65 -7.60
N GLN A 76 -16.85 -15.50 -8.52
CA GLN A 76 -15.56 -16.18 -8.50
C GLN A 76 -14.43 -15.14 -8.61
N LEU A 77 -13.48 -15.21 -7.68
CA LEU A 77 -12.24 -14.45 -7.69
C LEU A 77 -11.08 -15.40 -8.04
N THR A 78 -10.26 -15.05 -9.02
CA THR A 78 -8.97 -15.73 -9.27
C THR A 78 -7.85 -14.74 -9.04
N VAL A 79 -6.76 -15.18 -8.38
CA VAL A 79 -5.53 -14.42 -8.13
C VAL A 79 -4.34 -15.28 -8.51
N ASP A 80 -3.40 -14.75 -9.30
CA ASP A 80 -2.14 -15.42 -9.65
C ASP A 80 -0.94 -14.96 -8.79
N ALA A 81 0.20 -15.66 -8.92
CA ALA A 81 1.43 -15.33 -8.20
C ALA A 81 2.01 -13.95 -8.56
N LEU A 82 1.71 -13.41 -9.75
CA LEU A 82 2.18 -12.10 -10.20
C LEU A 82 1.24 -10.95 -9.79
N GLY A 83 0.19 -11.26 -9.01
CA GLY A 83 -0.77 -10.29 -8.53
C GLY A 83 -1.81 -9.86 -9.56
N ASN A 84 -1.94 -10.55 -10.70
CA ASN A 84 -3.12 -10.36 -11.54
C ASN A 84 -4.33 -10.96 -10.83
N TRP A 85 -5.46 -10.27 -10.88
CA TRP A 85 -6.70 -10.76 -10.30
C TRP A 85 -7.89 -10.51 -11.23
N GLN A 86 -8.89 -11.38 -11.12
CA GLN A 86 -10.14 -11.28 -11.85
C GLN A 86 -11.30 -11.72 -10.95
N LEU A 87 -12.29 -10.84 -10.79
CA LEU A 87 -13.59 -11.11 -10.20
C LEU A 87 -14.62 -11.26 -11.32
N THR A 88 -15.40 -12.33 -11.29
CA THR A 88 -16.48 -12.60 -12.24
C THR A 88 -17.79 -12.95 -11.51
N GLY A 89 -18.92 -12.74 -12.17
CA GLY A 89 -20.25 -13.05 -11.66
C GLY A 89 -21.12 -11.79 -11.53
N ASN A 90 -21.70 -11.55 -10.35
CA ASN A 90 -22.49 -10.35 -10.06
C ASN A 90 -21.72 -9.05 -10.31
N ILE A 91 -20.41 -9.04 -10.06
CA ILE A 91 -19.48 -7.97 -10.37
C ILE A 91 -18.42 -8.58 -11.28
N ASN A 92 -18.14 -7.91 -12.41
CA ASN A 92 -17.07 -8.29 -13.32
C ASN A 92 -16.02 -7.18 -13.31
N SER A 93 -14.84 -7.48 -12.81
CA SER A 93 -13.71 -6.54 -12.74
C SER A 93 -12.38 -7.30 -12.66
N SER A 94 -11.29 -6.66 -13.05
CA SER A 94 -9.97 -7.28 -13.10
C SER A 94 -8.87 -6.23 -13.12
N GLY A 95 -7.67 -6.62 -12.71
CA GLY A 95 -6.48 -5.79 -12.81
C GLY A 95 -5.31 -6.42 -12.09
N THR A 96 -4.49 -5.58 -11.46
CA THR A 96 -3.36 -6.01 -10.63
C THR A 96 -3.61 -5.69 -9.16
N LEU A 97 -2.87 -6.34 -8.26
CA LEU A 97 -2.86 -6.05 -6.84
C LEU A 97 -1.44 -5.81 -6.32
N THR A 98 -1.34 -5.06 -5.23
CA THR A 98 -0.11 -5.01 -4.41
C THR A 98 -0.44 -5.33 -2.95
N VAL A 99 0.50 -5.93 -2.22
CA VAL A 99 0.35 -6.31 -0.81
C VAL A 99 0.88 -5.19 0.09
N ALA A 100 0.05 -4.75 1.03
CA ALA A 100 0.31 -3.62 1.93
C ALA A 100 0.26 -4.02 3.41
N ALA A 101 -0.29 -5.19 3.73
CA ALA A 101 -0.05 -5.87 4.99
C ALA A 101 -0.04 -7.38 4.73
N ASP A 102 0.80 -8.11 5.47
CA ASP A 102 0.88 -9.56 5.46
C ASP A 102 1.35 -10.05 6.83
N PHE A 103 0.40 -10.45 7.67
CA PHE A 103 0.65 -10.95 9.02
C PHE A 103 -0.41 -11.97 9.43
N GLU A 104 0.00 -13.02 10.14
CA GLU A 104 -0.88 -14.14 10.52
C GLU A 104 -1.67 -14.65 9.29
N GLN A 105 -2.99 -14.74 9.45
CA GLN A 105 -3.97 -15.13 8.46
C GLN A 105 -4.60 -13.90 7.77
N THR A 106 -3.91 -12.76 7.77
CA THR A 106 -4.41 -11.46 7.27
C THR A 106 -3.52 -10.92 6.16
N LYS A 107 -4.11 -10.58 5.01
CA LYS A 107 -3.46 -9.71 4.03
C LYS A 107 -4.32 -8.48 3.76
N MET A 108 -3.70 -7.32 3.65
CA MET A 108 -4.33 -6.15 3.05
C MET A 108 -3.73 -5.93 1.67
N VAL A 109 -4.59 -5.88 0.65
CA VAL A 109 -4.18 -5.75 -0.76
C VAL A 109 -4.83 -4.53 -1.40
N LYS A 110 -4.05 -3.78 -2.18
CA LYS A 110 -4.54 -2.66 -3.00
C LYS A 110 -4.89 -3.18 -4.39
N LEU A 111 -6.17 -3.28 -4.71
CA LEU A 111 -6.67 -3.72 -6.01
C LEU A 111 -6.74 -2.53 -6.98
N TYR A 112 -5.92 -2.57 -8.03
CA TYR A 112 -6.04 -1.68 -9.18
C TYR A 112 -7.04 -2.26 -10.19
N GLY A 113 -7.82 -1.40 -10.83
CA GLY A 113 -8.90 -1.79 -11.75
C GLY A 113 -10.25 -2.10 -11.08
N PHE A 114 -10.28 -2.34 -9.75
CA PHE A 114 -11.52 -2.70 -9.05
C PHE A 114 -12.59 -1.60 -9.16
N ASN A 115 -12.22 -0.36 -8.83
CA ASN A 115 -13.04 0.82 -9.02
C ASN A 115 -12.39 1.67 -10.13
N SER A 116 -12.99 1.65 -11.33
CA SER A 116 -12.52 2.45 -12.47
C SER A 116 -12.74 3.96 -12.29
N ASN A 117 -13.59 4.36 -11.35
CA ASN A 117 -14.09 5.72 -11.23
C ASN A 117 -13.29 6.58 -10.24
N ILE A 118 -12.13 6.10 -9.78
CA ILE A 118 -11.24 6.80 -8.83
C ILE A 118 -9.85 7.08 -9.44
N ALA A 119 -9.81 7.41 -10.73
CA ALA A 119 -8.60 7.77 -11.48
C ALA A 119 -7.38 6.82 -11.29
N GLY A 120 -7.65 5.52 -11.06
CA GLY A 120 -6.60 4.51 -10.94
C GLY A 120 -5.88 4.41 -9.59
N ILE A 121 -6.25 5.19 -8.56
CA ILE A 121 -5.57 5.14 -7.24
C ILE A 121 -5.68 3.78 -6.52
N GLY A 122 -6.55 2.89 -7.01
CA GLY A 122 -6.78 1.56 -6.45
C GLY A 122 -7.60 1.58 -5.15
N THR A 123 -8.07 0.41 -4.75
CA THR A 123 -8.89 0.24 -3.53
C THR A 123 -8.31 -0.85 -2.65
N TYR A 124 -8.11 -0.56 -1.36
CA TYR A 124 -7.69 -1.53 -0.37
C TYR A 124 -8.84 -2.47 0.02
N PHE A 125 -8.53 -3.77 0.01
CA PHE A 125 -9.34 -4.86 0.54
C PHE A 125 -8.54 -5.61 1.60
N ILE A 126 -9.22 -6.09 2.63
CA ILE A 126 -8.61 -6.96 3.65
C ILE A 126 -9.12 -8.38 3.41
N ALA A 127 -8.18 -9.29 3.18
CA ALA A 127 -8.36 -10.73 3.16
C ALA A 127 -8.06 -11.28 4.56
N LYS A 128 -9.07 -11.81 5.25
CA LYS A 128 -8.86 -12.66 6.44
C LYS A 128 -9.14 -14.10 6.05
N LEU A 129 -8.09 -14.92 6.07
CA LEU A 129 -8.16 -16.34 5.77
C LEU A 129 -8.41 -17.12 7.07
N ASN A 130 -8.80 -18.39 6.94
CA ASN A 130 -8.66 -19.35 8.03
C ASN A 130 -7.28 -20.05 7.95
N ASP A 131 -6.92 -20.81 8.99
CA ASP A 131 -5.59 -21.39 9.17
C ASP A 131 -5.12 -22.22 7.96
N ASP A 132 -5.97 -23.13 7.47
CA ASP A 132 -5.69 -23.98 6.29
C ASP A 132 -5.85 -23.27 4.94
N SER A 133 -6.16 -21.97 4.95
CA SER A 133 -6.43 -21.13 3.78
C SER A 133 -7.49 -21.69 2.81
N SER A 134 -8.41 -22.56 3.27
CA SER A 134 -9.54 -23.07 2.47
C SER A 134 -10.71 -22.09 2.37
N LYS A 135 -10.77 -21.09 3.25
CA LYS A 135 -11.73 -20.00 3.23
C LYS A 135 -11.07 -18.63 3.38
N MET A 136 -11.73 -17.61 2.87
CA MET A 136 -11.31 -16.22 2.98
C MET A 136 -12.52 -15.29 3.06
N ASN A 137 -12.58 -14.42 4.06
CA ASN A 137 -13.40 -13.22 4.03
C ASN A 137 -12.62 -12.12 3.30
N PHE A 138 -13.20 -11.50 2.28
CA PHE A 138 -12.48 -10.57 1.41
C PHE A 138 -13.21 -9.23 1.25
N GLY A 139 -13.06 -8.38 2.27
CA GLY A 139 -13.83 -7.15 2.40
C GLY A 139 -15.34 -7.40 2.19
N TYR A 140 -16.02 -6.43 1.58
CA TYR A 140 -17.48 -6.50 1.40
C TYR A 140 -17.93 -7.47 0.31
N LEU A 141 -16.98 -8.08 -0.41
CA LEU A 141 -17.29 -9.20 -1.31
C LEU A 141 -17.66 -10.46 -0.51
N GLY A 142 -17.38 -10.51 0.79
CA GLY A 142 -17.83 -11.56 1.70
C GLY A 142 -16.90 -12.78 1.73
N THR A 143 -17.45 -13.92 2.15
CA THR A 143 -16.67 -15.15 2.35
C THR A 143 -16.66 -16.03 1.09
N PHE A 144 -15.46 -16.34 0.61
CA PHE A 144 -15.19 -17.28 -0.47
C PHE A 144 -14.59 -18.58 0.08
N THR A 145 -14.80 -19.68 -0.65
CA THR A 145 -14.14 -20.98 -0.46
C THR A 145 -13.14 -21.22 -1.58
N ARG A 146 -11.95 -21.75 -1.29
CA ARG A 146 -10.94 -22.09 -2.29
C ARG A 146 -11.39 -23.28 -3.15
N THR A 147 -11.18 -23.18 -4.46
CA THR A 147 -11.39 -24.28 -5.41
C THR A 147 -10.05 -24.92 -5.78
N GLY A 148 -9.77 -26.10 -5.20
CA GLY A 148 -8.54 -26.85 -5.45
C GLY A 148 -7.32 -26.35 -4.65
N PRO A 149 -6.19 -27.07 -4.69
CA PRO A 149 -4.95 -26.63 -4.05
C PRO A 149 -4.28 -25.49 -4.83
N SER A 150 -3.47 -24.68 -4.14
CA SER A 150 -2.48 -23.80 -4.78
C SER A 150 -1.11 -24.07 -4.16
N ALA A 151 -0.12 -24.37 -5.00
CA ALA A 151 1.28 -24.50 -4.60
C ALA A 151 2.07 -23.20 -4.82
N GLU A 152 1.51 -22.25 -5.58
CA GLU A 152 2.11 -20.94 -5.81
C GLU A 152 1.79 -19.97 -4.68
N VAL A 153 2.70 -19.03 -4.43
CA VAL A 153 2.55 -17.92 -3.47
C VAL A 153 2.75 -16.58 -4.19
N LEU A 154 2.34 -15.48 -3.57
CA LEU A 154 2.51 -14.14 -4.16
C LEU A 154 3.99 -13.81 -4.33
N SER A 155 4.35 -13.25 -5.48
CA SER A 155 5.71 -12.78 -5.78
C SER A 155 6.14 -11.70 -4.79
N PRO A 156 7.36 -11.74 -4.23
CA PRO A 156 7.88 -10.63 -3.42
C PRO A 156 7.86 -9.28 -4.13
N THR A 157 7.83 -9.25 -5.47
CA THR A 157 7.83 -8.02 -6.28
C THR A 157 6.52 -7.23 -6.23
N ILE A 158 5.41 -7.79 -5.72
CA ILE A 158 4.13 -7.08 -5.59
C ILE A 158 3.87 -6.56 -4.16
N TYR A 159 4.81 -6.75 -3.25
CA TYR A 159 4.74 -6.17 -1.91
C TYR A 159 5.14 -4.69 -1.95
N GLN A 160 4.38 -3.83 -1.28
CA GLN A 160 4.68 -2.40 -1.19
C GLN A 160 5.94 -2.18 -0.34
N PRO A 161 6.78 -1.16 -0.61
CA PRO A 161 8.07 -0.99 0.07
C PRO A 161 8.03 -0.92 1.60
N ALA A 162 6.90 -0.49 2.18
CA ALA A 162 6.67 -0.39 3.63
C ALA A 162 5.49 -1.25 4.11
N TYR A 163 5.20 -2.37 3.44
CA TYR A 163 4.08 -3.25 3.83
C TYR A 163 4.19 -3.71 5.30
N LEU A 164 3.05 -3.83 5.97
CA LEU A 164 3.00 -4.17 7.40
C LEU A 164 3.20 -5.68 7.61
N THR A 165 4.15 -6.06 8.46
CA THR A 165 4.38 -7.44 8.92
C THR A 165 3.93 -7.71 10.35
N GLU A 166 3.58 -6.66 11.10
CA GLU A 166 3.10 -6.75 12.48
C GLU A 166 1.57 -6.61 12.51
N ALA A 167 0.93 -7.32 13.44
CA ALA A 167 -0.52 -7.34 13.56
C ALA A 167 -1.06 -5.99 14.05
N ILE A 168 -2.04 -5.44 13.31
CA ILE A 168 -2.74 -4.21 13.66
C ILE A 168 -4.25 -4.40 13.69
N ASP A 169 -4.93 -3.65 14.55
CA ASP A 169 -6.39 -3.57 14.55
C ASP A 169 -6.87 -2.61 13.45
N PHE A 170 -7.22 -3.17 12.29
CA PHE A 170 -7.80 -2.42 11.17
C PHE A 170 -9.13 -1.73 11.48
N SER A 171 -9.80 -2.03 12.59
CA SER A 171 -11.03 -1.35 13.02
C SER A 171 -10.76 0.12 13.38
N ASN A 172 -9.60 0.38 13.98
CA ASN A 172 -9.23 1.68 14.55
C ASN A 172 -7.94 2.29 13.97
N HIS A 173 -7.09 1.50 13.31
CA HIS A 173 -5.93 2.01 12.56
C HIS A 173 -6.36 2.87 11.36
N ILE A 174 -5.52 3.78 10.84
CA ILE A 174 -5.88 4.61 9.68
C ILE A 174 -5.61 3.95 8.31
N ILE A 175 -4.56 3.12 8.18
CA ILE A 175 -4.09 2.60 6.88
C ILE A 175 -5.22 1.87 6.12
N GLY A 176 -5.40 2.18 4.83
CA GLY A 176 -6.43 1.60 3.96
C GLY A 176 -7.24 2.64 3.19
N THR A 177 -8.32 2.20 2.52
CA THR A 177 -9.23 3.07 1.76
C THR A 177 -10.41 3.52 2.61
N TRP A 178 -10.66 4.82 2.60
CA TRP A 178 -11.81 5.48 3.21
C TRP A 178 -12.61 6.22 2.16
N THR A 179 -13.93 6.08 2.20
CA THR A 179 -14.87 6.80 1.33
C THR A 179 -15.68 7.77 2.17
N LEU A 180 -15.81 9.02 1.74
CA LEU A 180 -16.75 9.96 2.36
C LEU A 180 -18.18 9.53 2.00
N THR A 181 -18.99 9.30 3.02
CA THR A 181 -20.33 8.69 2.88
C THR A 181 -21.48 9.59 3.27
N GLU A 182 -21.22 10.61 4.11
CA GLU A 182 -22.21 11.60 4.57
C GLU A 182 -21.51 12.98 4.63
N GLY A 183 -22.26 14.06 4.35
CA GLY A 183 -21.89 15.44 4.63
C GLY A 183 -21.66 16.38 3.43
N ILE A 184 -21.39 15.88 2.22
CA ILE A 184 -21.30 16.70 0.98
C ILE A 184 -21.93 16.00 -0.24
N GLU A 185 -22.06 16.73 -1.35
CA GLU A 185 -22.52 16.21 -2.66
C GLU A 185 -21.45 15.36 -3.39
N PHE A 186 -20.16 15.59 -3.09
CA PHE A 186 -19.02 14.94 -3.74
C PHE A 186 -18.57 13.65 -3.04
N ARG A 187 -18.23 12.62 -3.82
CA ARG A 187 -17.67 11.36 -3.31
C ARG A 187 -16.14 11.39 -3.29
N ASP A 188 -15.61 11.77 -2.14
CA ASP A 188 -14.18 11.66 -1.86
C ASP A 188 -13.78 10.21 -1.50
N THR A 189 -12.64 9.76 -2.02
CA THR A 189 -11.95 8.52 -1.65
C THR A 189 -10.52 8.84 -1.26
N ARG A 190 -10.04 8.32 -0.12
CA ARG A 190 -8.67 8.50 0.38
C ARG A 190 -8.02 7.16 0.66
N ASN A 191 -6.78 6.99 0.21
CA ASN A 191 -5.92 5.85 0.53
C ASN A 191 -4.78 6.31 1.43
N PHE A 192 -4.76 5.85 2.67
CA PHE A 192 -3.61 6.00 3.56
C PHE A 192 -2.70 4.79 3.37
N ASN A 193 -1.59 4.97 2.65
CA ASN A 193 -0.66 3.90 2.28
C ASN A 193 0.37 3.66 3.42
N PRO A 194 0.87 2.42 3.64
CA PRO A 194 1.79 2.11 4.74
C PRO A 194 3.11 2.91 4.80
N ASP A 195 3.55 3.47 3.67
CA ASP A 195 4.77 4.28 3.57
C ASP A 195 4.58 5.75 3.99
N GLY A 196 3.38 6.13 4.44
CA GLY A 196 3.02 7.51 4.77
C GLY A 196 2.54 8.32 3.56
N SER A 197 2.48 7.74 2.36
CA SER A 197 1.87 8.41 1.20
C SER A 197 0.34 8.38 1.26
N LEU A 198 -0.27 9.41 0.68
CA LEU A 198 -1.71 9.61 0.60
C LEU A 198 -2.13 9.71 -0.86
N ASP A 199 -3.08 8.91 -1.30
CA ASP A 199 -3.80 9.14 -2.56
C ASP A 199 -5.20 9.68 -2.25
N ILE A 200 -5.64 10.70 -2.98
CA ILE A 200 -7.01 11.24 -2.88
C ILE A 200 -7.64 11.24 -4.28
N PHE A 201 -8.90 10.85 -4.35
CA PHE A 201 -9.76 11.12 -5.49
C PHE A 201 -11.02 11.84 -5.01
N SER A 202 -11.48 12.84 -5.76
CA SER A 202 -12.76 13.52 -5.55
C SER A 202 -13.48 13.63 -6.90
N ASP A 203 -14.74 13.21 -6.97
CA ASP A 203 -15.52 13.29 -8.22
C ASP A 203 -15.75 14.74 -8.69
N GLY A 204 -15.79 15.71 -7.77
CA GLY A 204 -15.82 17.14 -8.10
C GLY A 204 -14.55 17.66 -8.77
N ARG A 205 -13.41 16.97 -8.62
CA ARG A 205 -12.14 17.27 -9.32
C ARG A 205 -11.95 16.39 -10.56
N GLY A 206 -12.36 15.13 -10.50
CA GLY A 206 -12.21 14.14 -11.58
C GLY A 206 -10.79 13.57 -11.76
N GLU A 207 -9.82 14.07 -11.01
CA GLU A 207 -8.41 13.66 -11.05
C GLU A 207 -7.92 13.18 -9.67
N ALA A 208 -6.91 12.31 -9.68
CA ALA A 208 -6.22 11.87 -8.48
C ALA A 208 -5.18 12.90 -8.02
N LEU A 209 -5.05 13.07 -6.71
CA LEU A 209 -3.96 13.79 -6.06
C LEU A 209 -3.09 12.84 -5.24
N THR A 210 -1.83 13.22 -5.07
CA THR A 210 -0.94 12.55 -4.12
C THR A 210 -0.57 13.48 -2.97
N GLY A 211 0.01 12.91 -1.92
CA GLY A 211 0.38 13.65 -0.74
C GLY A 211 1.15 12.78 0.24
N GLN A 212 1.38 13.34 1.42
CA GLN A 212 1.99 12.66 2.55
C GLN A 212 1.10 12.86 3.76
N TYR A 213 1.08 11.88 4.67
CA TYR A 213 0.38 11.99 5.93
C TYR A 213 1.24 11.49 7.10
N SER A 214 0.94 11.98 8.29
CA SER A 214 1.49 11.46 9.55
C SER A 214 0.39 11.38 10.60
N VAL A 215 0.50 10.39 11.48
CA VAL A 215 -0.49 10.12 12.53
C VAL A 215 0.18 10.14 13.89
N ASN A 216 -0.47 10.80 14.84
CA ASN A 216 -0.19 10.73 16.25
C ASN A 216 -1.42 10.13 16.96
N TYR A 217 -1.35 8.85 17.31
CA TYR A 217 -2.45 8.17 18.01
C TYR A 217 -2.52 8.66 19.47
N LEU A 218 -3.64 9.31 19.81
CA LEU A 218 -3.90 9.90 21.12
C LEU A 218 -4.54 8.89 22.09
N SER A 219 -5.27 7.91 21.54
CA SER A 219 -5.79 6.72 22.20
C SER A 219 -6.13 5.66 21.14
N ASP A 220 -6.58 4.48 21.56
CA ASP A 220 -6.96 3.38 20.66
C ASP A 220 -7.95 3.80 19.55
N THR A 221 -8.86 4.74 19.84
CA THR A 221 -9.91 5.22 18.94
C THR A 221 -9.75 6.67 18.49
N ARG A 222 -8.68 7.38 18.89
CA ARG A 222 -8.53 8.82 18.65
C ARG A 222 -7.13 9.14 18.14
N LEU A 223 -7.05 9.91 17.07
CA LEU A 223 -5.78 10.28 16.46
C LEU A 223 -5.76 11.73 15.99
N GLU A 224 -4.57 12.30 15.94
CA GLU A 224 -4.27 13.54 15.25
C GLU A 224 -3.64 13.18 13.90
N LEU A 225 -4.31 13.57 12.82
CA LEU A 225 -3.89 13.32 11.44
C LEU A 225 -3.40 14.62 10.82
N THR A 226 -2.15 14.62 10.36
CA THR A 226 -1.62 15.69 9.50
C THR A 226 -1.55 15.18 8.08
N MET A 227 -2.15 15.90 7.13
CA MET A 227 -2.09 15.63 5.68
C MET A 227 -1.42 16.80 4.96
N THR A 228 -0.49 16.51 4.05
CA THR A 228 0.22 17.50 3.23
C THR A 228 -0.02 17.19 1.76
N TYR A 229 -0.56 18.17 1.03
CA TYR A 229 -0.96 18.02 -0.36
C TYR A 229 0.12 18.57 -1.30
N ASP A 230 0.46 17.80 -2.34
CA ASP A 230 1.56 18.08 -3.27
C ASP A 230 1.45 19.44 -4.00
N GLU A 231 0.24 19.86 -4.38
CA GLU A 231 -0.03 21.09 -5.15
C GLU A 231 0.46 22.38 -4.46
N THR A 232 0.58 22.40 -3.14
CA THR A 232 0.93 23.61 -2.37
C THR A 232 1.93 23.42 -1.25
N GLY A 233 2.20 22.18 -0.82
CA GLY A 233 3.00 21.89 0.37
C GLY A 233 2.35 22.34 1.69
N ASN A 234 1.10 22.81 1.66
CA ASN A 234 0.35 23.14 2.87
C ASN A 234 -0.04 21.85 3.59
N SER A 235 0.27 21.80 4.89
CA SER A 235 -0.20 20.76 5.79
C SER A 235 -1.48 21.21 6.51
N PHE A 236 -2.43 20.30 6.66
CA PHE A 236 -3.62 20.46 7.49
C PHE A 236 -3.63 19.38 8.57
N THR A 237 -3.86 19.77 9.82
CA THR A 237 -3.88 18.88 10.98
C THR A 237 -5.25 18.94 11.63
N SER A 238 -5.92 17.78 11.74
CA SER A 238 -7.20 17.63 12.42
C SER A 238 -7.21 16.40 13.33
N THR A 239 -8.01 16.46 14.39
CA THR A 239 -8.27 15.33 15.27
C THR A 239 -9.44 14.51 14.74
N TYR A 240 -9.29 13.21 14.71
CA TYR A 240 -10.31 12.26 14.29
C TYR A 240 -10.57 11.22 15.38
N THR A 241 -11.83 10.81 15.48
CA THR A 241 -12.21 9.59 16.19
C THR A 241 -12.48 8.50 15.14
N ILE A 242 -11.84 7.33 15.30
CA ILE A 242 -12.08 6.11 14.53
C ILE A 242 -12.67 5.04 15.45
N ILE A 243 -13.83 4.52 15.09
CA ILE A 243 -14.52 3.41 15.79
C ILE A 243 -15.13 2.51 14.72
N ASP A 244 -14.87 1.21 14.77
CA ASP A 244 -15.47 0.17 13.91
C ASP A 244 -15.41 0.50 12.40
N GLY A 245 -14.28 1.06 11.94
CA GLY A 245 -14.10 1.47 10.55
C GLY A 245 -14.91 2.70 10.12
N VAL A 246 -15.41 3.49 11.07
CA VAL A 246 -16.01 4.82 10.83
C VAL A 246 -15.11 5.89 11.44
N MET A 247 -14.66 6.83 10.61
CA MET A 247 -13.82 7.96 11.00
C MET A 247 -14.63 9.26 10.90
N ARG A 248 -14.66 10.02 12.00
CA ARG A 248 -15.30 11.36 12.10
C ARG A 248 -14.29 12.40 12.55
N GLU A 249 -14.40 13.60 12.00
CA GLU A 249 -13.56 14.74 12.36
C GLU A 249 -14.13 15.47 13.57
N GLU A 250 -13.30 15.76 14.57
CA GLU A 250 -13.75 16.47 15.77
C GLU A 250 -14.11 17.93 15.44
N GLY A 251 -15.31 18.36 15.82
CA GLY A 251 -15.85 19.67 15.45
C GLY A 251 -16.53 19.72 14.07
N PHE A 252 -16.44 18.66 13.27
CA PHE A 252 -17.15 18.51 11.99
C PHE A 252 -17.81 17.12 11.87
N GLU A 253 -18.61 16.78 12.88
CA GLU A 253 -19.19 15.43 13.05
C GLU A 253 -20.15 15.01 11.93
N ASP A 254 -20.68 15.97 11.15
CA ASP A 254 -21.51 15.72 9.97
C ASP A 254 -20.76 15.00 8.83
N TYR A 255 -19.42 15.06 8.80
CA TYR A 255 -18.61 14.31 7.85
C TYR A 255 -18.29 12.91 8.37
N LYS A 256 -18.71 11.90 7.61
CA LYS A 256 -18.48 10.49 7.94
C LYS A 256 -17.68 9.79 6.85
N TRP A 257 -16.44 9.46 7.20
CA TRP A 257 -15.58 8.60 6.40
C TRP A 257 -15.82 7.15 6.81
N THR A 258 -16.18 6.31 5.85
CA THR A 258 -16.37 4.87 6.08
C THR A 258 -15.21 4.11 5.41
N ARG A 259 -14.53 3.27 6.18
CA ARG A 259 -13.49 2.35 5.72
C ARG A 259 -14.11 1.30 4.80
N ASN A 260 -13.47 1.00 3.68
CA ASN A 260 -14.04 0.05 2.70
C ASN A 260 -14.05 -1.42 3.18
N MET A 261 -13.40 -1.78 4.31
CA MET A 261 -14.00 -2.62 5.36
C MET A 261 -13.14 -2.82 6.62
N VAL A 262 -13.78 -3.23 7.72
CA VAL A 262 -13.15 -3.92 8.88
C VAL A 262 -13.17 -5.44 8.62
N PRO A 263 -12.10 -6.20 8.90
CA PRO A 263 -12.08 -7.64 8.66
C PRO A 263 -13.02 -8.40 9.60
N THR A 264 -13.75 -9.39 9.06
CA THR A 264 -14.49 -10.38 9.85
C THR A 264 -13.93 -11.78 9.63
N LEU A 265 -14.16 -12.69 10.58
CA LEU A 265 -13.70 -14.08 10.48
C LEU A 265 -14.55 -14.87 9.45
N PRO A 266 -13.94 -15.72 8.60
CA PRO A 266 -14.62 -16.54 7.58
C PRO A 266 -15.27 -17.86 8.06
#